data_AF-R5GL45-F1
#
_entry.id   AF-R5GL45-F1
#
_cell.length_a   1.000
_cell.length_b   1.000
_cell.length_c   1.000
_cell.angle_alpha   90.00
_cell.angle_beta   90.00
_cell.angle_gamma   90.00
#
_symmetry.space_group_name_H-M   'P 1'
#
loop_
_entity.id
_entity.type
_entity.pdbx_description
1 polymer ?
#
loop_
_entity_poly.entity_id
_entity_poly.type
_entity_poly.pdbx_seq_one_letter_code
_entity_poly.pdbx_strand_id
1 'polypeptide(L)'
;MGWEHFTDRVIQLLNERQQPIVFLLWGGNARSKANLITNPQHLVLQCAHPSPLSAYNGFFGCRHFSKTNEFLTQHGMQPINWKLD
;
A
#
# COMPACT_ATOMS: atom_id res chain seq x y z
N MET A 1 7.77 11.07 19.97
CA MET A 1 8.44 11.26 18.66
C MET A 1 9.53 10.20 18.55
N GLY A 2 9.55 9.38 17.50
CA GLY A 2 10.52 8.27 17.36
C GLY A 2 9.99 7.04 16.60
N TRP A 3 8.67 6.82 16.63
CA TRP A 3 8.02 5.72 15.90
C TRP A 3 8.29 5.73 14.40
N GLU A 4 8.45 6.91 13.80
CA GLU A 4 8.71 7.04 12.38
C GLU A 4 10.00 6.35 11.94
N HIS A 5 11.08 6.44 12.73
CA HIS A 5 12.35 5.78 12.39
C HIS A 5 12.20 4.26 12.40
N PHE A 6 11.44 3.75 13.36
CA PHE A 6 11.14 2.34 13.47
C PHE A 6 10.29 1.85 12.29
N THR A 7 9.18 2.54 11.98
CA THR A 7 8.31 2.15 10.86
C THR A 7 9.00 2.29 9.51
N ASP A 8 9.83 3.32 9.33
CA ASP A 8 10.60 3.52 8.09
C ASP A 8 11.58 2.37 7.89
N ARG A 9 12.26 1.93 8.95
CA ARG A 9 13.14 0.77 8.87
C ARG A 9 12.39 -0.52 8.53
N VAL A 10 11.18 -0.71 9.08
CA VAL A 10 10.33 -1.86 8.72
C VAL A 10 9.95 -1.82 7.24
N ILE A 11 9.56 -0.66 6.70
CA ILE A 11 9.23 -0.52 5.27
C ILE A 11 10.45 -0.82 4.39
N GLN A 12 11.63 -0.31 4.75
CA GLN A 12 12.87 -0.60 4.03
C GLN A 12 13.19 -2.11 4.01
N LEU A 13 13.05 -2.79 5.14
CA LEU A 13 13.25 -4.25 5.21
C LEU A 13 12.23 -5.01 4.36
N LEU A 14 10.99 -4.55 4.29
CA LEU A 14 9.99 -5.15 3.41
C LEU A 14 10.33 -4.92 1.93
N ASN A 15 10.88 -3.75 1.57
CA ASN A 15 11.32 -3.42 0.22
C ASN A 15 12.47 -4.31 -0.28
N GLU A 16 13.28 -4.84 0.64
CA GLU A 16 14.38 -5.77 0.32
C GLU A 16 13.89 -7.21 0.02
N ARG A 17 12.62 -7.55 0.33
CA ARG A 17 12.11 -8.92 0.15
C ARG A 17 11.92 -9.25 -1.32
N GLN A 18 12.29 -10.47 -1.71
CA GLN A 18 12.10 -11.00 -3.07
C GLN A 18 10.63 -11.29 -3.41
N GLN A 19 9.82 -11.63 -2.40
CA GLN A 19 8.40 -11.86 -2.62
C GLN A 19 7.70 -10.52 -2.92
N PRO A 20 6.94 -10.39 -4.02
CA PRO A 20 6.17 -9.19 -4.32
C PRO A 20 5.21 -8.81 -3.18
N ILE A 21 5.11 -7.50 -2.92
CA ILE A 21 4.25 -6.93 -1.88
C ILE A 21 3.45 -5.79 -2.52
N VAL A 22 2.19 -5.66 -2.10
CA VAL A 22 1.35 -4.52 -2.45
C VAL A 22 1.28 -3.56 -1.26
N PHE A 23 1.72 -2.32 -1.45
CA PHE A 23 1.67 -1.25 -0.46
C PHE A 23 0.50 -0.31 -0.76
N LEU A 24 -0.44 -0.19 0.19
CA LEU A 24 -1.58 0.72 0.11
C LEU A 24 -1.29 1.98 0.92
N LEU A 25 -0.87 3.05 0.24
CA LEU A 25 -0.47 4.30 0.88
C LEU A 25 -1.62 5.32 0.84
N TRP A 26 -2.39 5.40 1.91
CA TRP A 26 -3.56 6.26 2.03
C TRP A 26 -3.26 7.51 2.88
N GLY A 27 -3.30 8.69 2.24
CA GLY A 27 -3.03 9.97 2.91
C GLY A 27 -1.59 10.47 2.78
N GLY A 28 -1.36 11.75 3.13
CA GLY A 28 -0.09 12.43 2.93
C GLY A 28 1.10 11.74 3.60
N ASN A 29 0.97 11.41 4.89
CA ASN A 29 2.03 10.74 5.65
C ASN A 29 2.35 9.34 5.14
N ALA A 30 1.37 8.59 4.64
CA ALA A 30 1.63 7.28 4.05
C ALA A 30 2.31 7.43 2.68
N ARG A 31 1.82 8.35 1.83
CA ARG A 31 2.39 8.61 0.51
C ARG A 31 3.82 9.13 0.56
N SER A 32 4.20 9.88 1.60
CA SER A 32 5.59 10.33 1.75
C SER A 32 6.58 9.17 1.90
N LYS A 33 6.12 7.98 2.34
CA LYS A 33 6.95 6.76 2.47
C LYS A 33 7.14 6.01 1.16
N ALA A 34 6.50 6.43 0.06
CA ALA A 34 6.69 5.81 -1.25
C ALA A 34 8.15 5.84 -1.71
N ASN A 35 8.93 6.85 -1.30
CA ASN A 35 10.36 6.95 -1.59
C ASN A 35 11.21 5.84 -0.95
N LEU A 36 10.70 5.15 0.09
CA LEU A 36 11.35 4.01 0.73
C LEU A 36 11.09 2.69 -0.01
N ILE A 37 10.13 2.68 -0.95
CA ILE A 37 9.69 1.49 -1.69
C ILE A 37 10.20 1.61 -3.13
N THR A 38 11.47 1.27 -3.33
CA THR A 38 12.19 1.43 -4.60
C THR A 38 12.24 0.16 -5.46
N ASN A 39 11.85 -0.98 -4.89
CA ASN A 39 11.94 -2.26 -5.58
C ASN A 39 10.83 -2.40 -6.63
N PRO A 40 11.17 -2.56 -7.93
CA PRO A 40 10.18 -2.56 -9.01
C PRO A 40 9.26 -3.78 -9.01
N GLN A 41 9.57 -4.84 -8.23
CA GLN A 41 8.68 -6.00 -8.09
C GLN A 41 7.53 -5.75 -7.11
N HIS A 42 7.53 -4.63 -6.40
CA HIS A 42 6.45 -4.25 -5.50
C HIS A 42 5.46 -3.33 -6.20
N LEU A 43 4.18 -3.42 -5.81
CA LEU A 43 3.16 -2.50 -6.28
C LEU A 43 2.89 -1.45 -5.19
N VAL A 44 2.96 -0.18 -5.57
CA VAL A 44 2.59 0.94 -4.69
C VAL A 44 1.31 1.58 -5.21
N LEU A 45 0.23 1.50 -4.43
CA LEU A 45 -1.05 2.15 -4.73
C LEU A 45 -1.27 3.32 -3.77
N GLN A 46 -1.43 4.52 -4.32
CA GLN A 46 -1.53 5.76 -3.55
C GLN A 46 -2.89 6.44 -3.76
N CYS A 47 -3.52 6.91 -2.69
CA CYS A 47 -4.70 7.77 -2.80
C CYS A 47 -4.89 8.66 -1.56
N ALA A 48 -5.98 9.43 -1.53
CA ALA A 48 -6.34 10.24 -0.37
C ALA A 48 -6.62 9.35 0.88
N HIS A 49 -6.56 9.95 2.06
CA HIS A 49 -6.87 9.23 3.30
C HIS A 49 -8.38 8.88 3.36
N PRO A 50 -8.79 7.72 3.90
CA PRO A 50 -10.19 7.30 4.01
C PRO A 50 -11.04 8.15 4.97
N SER A 51 -10.42 9.05 5.76
CA SER A 51 -11.14 9.96 6.65
C SER A 51 -12.20 10.75 5.86
N PRO A 52 -13.42 10.95 6.42
CA PRO A 52 -14.49 11.71 5.76
C PRO A 52 -14.06 13.08 5.25
N LEU A 53 -13.09 13.72 5.91
CA LEU A 53 -12.55 15.04 5.55
C LEU A 53 -11.81 15.05 4.20
N SER A 54 -11.34 13.89 3.71
CA SER A 54 -10.53 13.79 2.50
C SER A 54 -10.95 12.67 1.54
N ALA A 55 -11.90 11.82 1.91
CA ALA A 55 -12.24 10.61 1.15
C ALA A 55 -12.76 10.92 -0.27
N TYR A 56 -13.51 12.01 -0.41
CA TYR A 56 -14.01 12.50 -1.70
C TYR A 56 -12.90 12.98 -2.65
N ASN A 57 -11.71 13.31 -2.12
CA ASN A 57 -10.57 13.78 -2.89
C ASN A 57 -9.71 12.62 -3.43
N GLY A 58 -10.32 11.45 -3.69
CA GLY A 58 -9.69 10.35 -4.43
C GLY A 58 -9.55 9.02 -3.68
N PHE A 59 -10.08 8.88 -2.45
CA PHE A 59 -10.18 7.55 -1.81
C PHE A 59 -11.33 6.74 -2.43
N PHE A 60 -12.52 7.34 -2.51
CA PHE A 60 -13.65 6.71 -3.19
C PHE A 60 -13.33 6.49 -4.67
N GLY A 61 -13.61 5.29 -5.17
CA GLY A 61 -13.33 4.92 -6.56
C GLY A 61 -11.87 4.53 -6.85
N CYS A 62 -10.94 4.57 -5.88
CA CYS A 62 -9.54 4.20 -6.12
C CYS A 62 -9.35 2.73 -6.54
N ARG A 63 -10.29 1.85 -6.15
CA ARG A 63 -10.33 0.40 -6.44
C ARG A 63 -9.07 -0.34 -5.97
N HIS A 64 -8.45 0.10 -4.86
CA HIS A 64 -7.20 -0.50 -4.37
C HIS A 64 -7.33 -1.99 -4.01
N PHE A 65 -8.46 -2.41 -3.44
CA PHE A 65 -8.66 -3.82 -3.07
C PHE A 65 -8.67 -4.75 -4.29
N SER A 66 -9.40 -4.39 -5.36
CA SER A 66 -9.43 -5.20 -6.58
C SER A 66 -8.10 -5.16 -7.32
N LYS A 67 -7.45 -4.00 -7.42
CA LYS A 67 -6.10 -3.85 -8.00
C LYS A 67 -5.05 -4.67 -7.25
N THR A 68 -5.17 -4.75 -5.92
CA THR A 68 -4.31 -5.61 -5.09
C THR A 68 -4.47 -7.06 -5.50
N ASN A 69 -5.70 -7.55 -5.58
CA ASN A 69 -5.96 -8.94 -5.95
C ASN A 69 -5.57 -9.26 -7.40
N GLU A 70 -5.74 -8.32 -8.32
CA GLU A 70 -5.27 -8.43 -9.70
C GLU A 70 -3.74 -8.60 -9.75
N PHE A 71 -3.00 -7.74 -9.05
CA PHE A 71 -1.55 -7.85 -8.95
C PHE A 71 -1.09 -9.17 -8.34
N LEU A 72 -1.71 -9.59 -7.23
CA LEU A 72 -1.39 -10.86 -6.57
C LEU A 72 -1.62 -12.03 -7.54
N THR A 73 -2.75 -12.05 -8.24
CA THR A 73 -3.08 -13.10 -9.21
C THR A 73 -2.07 -13.15 -10.36
N GLN A 74 -1.68 -11.99 -10.90
CA GLN A 74 -0.68 -11.87 -11.97
C GLN A 74 0.71 -12.40 -11.53
N HIS A 75 1.02 -12.35 -10.24
CA HIS A 75 2.26 -12.86 -9.66
C HIS A 75 2.10 -14.29 -9.09
N GLY A 76 1.01 -15.00 -9.41
CA GLY A 76 0.77 -16.37 -8.95
C GLY A 76 0.50 -16.48 -7.44
N MET A 77 0.16 -15.37 -6.78
CA MET A 77 -0.14 -15.29 -5.36
C MET A 77 -1.65 -15.38 -5.11
N GLN A 78 -2.02 -15.94 -3.96
CA GLN A 78 -3.42 -16.03 -3.56
C GLN A 78 -4.02 -14.63 -3.32
N PRO A 79 -5.17 -14.30 -3.94
CA PRO A 79 -5.89 -13.06 -3.65
C PRO A 79 -6.32 -12.97 -2.19
N ILE A 80 -6.44 -11.75 -1.68
CA ILE A 80 -6.93 -11.51 -0.33
C ILE A 80 -8.47 -11.55 -0.34
N ASN A 81 -9.05 -12.32 0.58
CA ASN A 81 -10.48 -12.23 0.87
C ASN A 81 -10.75 -11.01 1.77
N TRP A 82 -11.34 -9.97 1.17
CA TRP A 82 -11.64 -8.70 1.86
C TRP A 82 -13.01 -8.67 2.53
N LYS A 83 -13.82 -9.73 2.37
CA LYS A 83 -15.16 -9.80 2.97
C LYS A 83 -15.01 -9.86 4.49
N LEU A 84 -15.69 -8.95 5.18
CA LEU A 84 -15.87 -8.99 6.63
C LEU A 84 -17.30 -9.49 6.85
N ASP A 85 -17.42 -10.59 7.61
CA ASP A 85 -18.71 -11.14 8.06
C ASP A 85 -18.97 -10.72 9.51
#